data_AF-A0A183HUS8-F1
#
_entry.id   AF-A0A183HUS8-F1
#
_cell.length_a   1.000
_cell.length_b   1.000
_cell.length_c   1.000
_cell.angle_alpha   90.00
_cell.angle_beta   90.00
_cell.angle_gamma   90.00
#
_symmetry.space_group_name_H-M   'P 1'
#
loop_
_entity.id
_entity.type
_entity.pdbx_description
1 polymer ?
#
loop_
_entity_poly.entity_id
_entity_poly.type
_entity_poly.pdbx_seq_one_letter_code
_entity_poly.pdbx_strand_id
1 'polypeptide(L)'
;MPLRTAEAQQPDRILKGVMRVGLLAKGLLLKTDREVQLVVLCSQPPTRTLLSKVVRLLPQVIEKGENEVITVIEKPDECALLLKHSYSDIICRIVLTCVLLREEHSAGGCFLHINISKYIYIFFFSSFSV
;
A
#
# COMPACT_ATOMS: atom_id res chain seq x y z
N MET A 1 -1.69 -24.00 38.00
CA MET A 1 -1.02 -23.92 36.67
C MET A 1 -1.76 -24.85 35.70
N PRO A 2 -1.95 -24.49 34.41
CA PRO A 2 -1.09 -23.63 33.62
C PRO A 2 -1.70 -22.26 33.27
N LEU A 3 -0.81 -21.37 32.85
CA LEU A 3 -1.06 -19.98 32.54
C LEU A 3 -1.96 -19.87 31.30
N ARG A 4 -2.95 -18.95 31.34
CA ARG A 4 -3.41 -18.31 30.11
C ARG A 4 -2.21 -17.57 29.56
N THR A 5 -1.58 -18.15 28.54
CA THR A 5 -0.53 -17.52 27.76
C THR A 5 -1.00 -16.11 27.48
N ALA A 6 -0.24 -15.13 27.97
CA ALA A 6 -0.32 -13.77 27.48
C ALA A 6 -0.18 -13.90 25.96
N GLU A 7 -1.28 -13.72 25.23
CA GLU A 7 -1.19 -13.41 23.81
C GLU A 7 -0.39 -12.12 23.80
N ALA A 8 0.91 -12.28 23.52
CA ALA A 8 1.80 -11.17 23.30
C ALA A 8 1.03 -10.26 22.35
N GLN A 9 0.65 -9.08 22.85
CA GLN A 9 0.11 -8.00 22.04
C GLN A 9 1.20 -7.72 21.01
N GLN A 10 1.19 -8.47 19.90
CA GLN A 10 1.98 -8.14 18.74
C GLN A 10 1.49 -6.74 18.39
N PRO A 11 2.40 -5.74 18.33
CA PRO A 11 2.01 -4.37 18.06
C PRO A 11 1.16 -4.43 16.79
N ASP A 12 -0.10 -4.03 16.92
CA ASP A 12 -1.15 -4.24 15.93
C ASP A 12 -0.59 -3.79 14.58
N ARG A 13 -0.21 -4.75 13.73
CA ARG A 13 0.64 -4.44 12.57
C ARG A 13 -0.12 -3.46 11.71
N ILE A 14 0.43 -2.25 11.62
CA ILE A 14 -0.20 -1.12 10.93
C ILE A 14 -0.44 -1.49 9.47
N LEU A 15 0.50 -2.22 8.87
CA LEU A 15 0.40 -2.79 7.53
C LEU A 15 -0.22 -4.19 7.67
N LYS A 16 -1.49 -4.34 7.26
CA LYS A 16 -2.22 -5.62 7.30
C LYS A 16 -1.93 -6.48 6.08
N GLY A 17 -1.67 -5.88 4.92
CA GLY A 17 -1.32 -6.62 3.71
C GLY A 17 -0.98 -5.74 2.52
N VAL A 18 -0.52 -6.37 1.45
CA VAL A 18 -0.29 -5.73 0.15
C VAL A 18 -1.08 -6.51 -0.89
N MET A 19 -1.86 -5.78 -1.68
CA MET A 19 -2.70 -6.30 -2.73
C MET A 19 -2.17 -5.83 -4.08
N ARG A 20 -2.10 -6.76 -5.02
CA ARG A 20 -1.84 -6.44 -6.42
C ARG A 20 -3.16 -5.98 -7.02
N VAL A 21 -3.16 -4.91 -7.82
CA VAL A 21 -4.36 -4.41 -8.49
C VAL A 21 -4.06 -4.07 -9.95
N GLY A 22 -5.10 -3.87 -10.75
CA GLY A 22 -4.96 -3.53 -12.17
C GLY A 22 -4.41 -4.70 -13.01
N LEU A 23 -3.55 -4.38 -13.98
CA LEU A 23 -2.98 -5.36 -14.93
C LEU A 23 -2.16 -6.45 -14.22
N LEU A 24 -1.46 -6.08 -13.13
CA LEU A 24 -0.68 -7.00 -12.30
C LEU A 24 -1.56 -8.07 -11.64
N ALA A 25 -2.78 -7.71 -11.20
CA ALA A 25 -3.70 -8.67 -10.61
C ALA A 25 -4.34 -9.60 -11.66
N LYS A 26 -4.56 -9.08 -12.87
CA LYS A 26 -5.16 -9.83 -13.98
C LYS A 26 -4.18 -10.74 -14.70
N GLY A 27 -2.89 -10.69 -14.36
CA GLY A 27 -1.84 -11.44 -15.07
C GLY A 27 -1.64 -10.99 -16.52
N LEU A 28 -2.11 -9.79 -16.86
CA LEU A 28 -2.09 -9.24 -18.21
C LEU A 28 -0.92 -8.28 -18.43
N LEU A 29 0.14 -8.38 -17.61
CA LEU A 29 1.32 -7.53 -17.79
C LEU A 29 2.07 -7.95 -19.05
N LEU A 30 2.09 -7.05 -20.02
CA LEU A 30 2.86 -7.18 -21.23
C LEU A 30 4.25 -6.57 -21.05
N LYS A 31 5.21 -6.96 -21.89
CA LYS A 31 6.56 -6.36 -21.90
C LYS A 31 6.54 -4.85 -22.20
N THR A 32 5.45 -4.35 -22.80
CA THR A 32 5.23 -2.93 -23.07
C THR A 32 4.72 -2.16 -21.85
N ASP A 33 4.21 -2.86 -20.83
CA ASP A 33 3.66 -2.22 -19.65
C ASP A 33 4.77 -1.81 -18.70
N ARG A 34 4.83 -0.50 -18.47
CA ARG A 34 5.83 0.15 -17.63
C ARG A 34 5.26 0.62 -16.30
N GLU A 35 3.98 0.37 -16.02
CA GLU A 35 3.35 0.76 -14.77
C GLU A 35 2.64 -0.44 -14.14
N VAL A 36 2.95 -0.68 -12.86
CA VAL A 36 2.26 -1.67 -12.03
C VAL A 36 1.69 -0.98 -10.80
N GLN A 37 0.55 -1.48 -10.32
CA GLN A 37 -0.14 -0.88 -9.19
C GLN A 37 -0.28 -1.87 -8.04
N LEU A 38 0.11 -1.40 -6.85
CA LEU A 38 0.01 -2.09 -5.58
C LEU A 38 -0.83 -1.25 -4.62
N VAL A 39 -1.62 -1.92 -3.81
CA VAL A 39 -2.44 -1.31 -2.77
C VAL A 39 -2.02 -1.90 -1.44
N VAL A 40 -1.60 -1.05 -0.51
CA VAL A 40 -1.21 -1.44 0.84
C VAL A 40 -2.42 -1.24 1.74
N LEU A 41 -2.86 -2.33 2.35
CA LEU A 41 -3.94 -2.33 3.31
C LEU A 41 -3.39 -2.05 4.70
N CYS A 42 -3.82 -0.96 5.31
CA CYS A 42 -3.47 -0.56 6.66
C CYS A 42 -4.62 -0.88 7.62
N SER A 43 -4.26 -1.18 8.88
CA SER A 43 -5.22 -1.34 9.97
C SER A 43 -5.84 -0.02 10.39
N GLN A 44 -5.09 1.08 10.24
CA GLN A 44 -5.47 2.45 10.60
C GLN A 44 -5.49 3.33 9.36
N PRO A 45 -6.22 4.45 9.36
CA PRO A 45 -6.21 5.41 8.27
C PRO A 45 -4.77 5.86 7.97
N PRO A 46 -4.31 5.73 6.71
CA PRO A 46 -2.96 6.12 6.36
C PRO A 46 -2.83 7.64 6.49
N THR A 47 -1.95 8.05 7.39
CA THR A 47 -1.62 9.45 7.63
C THR A 47 -0.39 9.85 6.81
N ARG A 48 -0.19 11.15 6.60
CA ARG A 48 1.00 11.67 5.90
C ARG A 48 2.30 11.21 6.55
N THR A 49 2.31 11.08 7.89
CA THR A 49 3.44 10.56 8.65
C THR A 49 3.71 9.08 8.35
N LEU A 50 2.66 8.28 8.15
CA LEU A 50 2.78 6.87 7.78
C LEU A 50 3.33 6.73 6.35
N LEU A 51 2.83 7.52 5.40
CA LEU A 51 3.38 7.56 4.04
C LEU A 51 4.89 7.89 4.06
N SER A 52 5.28 8.95 4.77
CA SER A 52 6.69 9.34 4.88
C SER A 52 7.55 8.26 5.56
N LYS A 53 7.03 7.58 6.58
CA LYS A 53 7.70 6.41 7.18
C LYS A 53 7.90 5.29 6.17
N VAL A 54 6.87 4.94 5.41
CA VAL A 54 6.95 3.89 4.39
C VAL A 54 7.94 4.25 3.30
N VAL A 55 7.94 5.50 2.82
CA VAL A 55 8.91 6.01 1.83
C VAL A 55 10.35 5.89 2.33
N ARG A 56 10.61 6.11 3.62
CA ARG A 56 11.94 5.96 4.22
C ARG A 56 12.34 4.49 4.45
N LEU A 57 11.39 3.63 4.81
CA LEU A 57 11.65 2.22 5.13
C LEU A 57 11.70 1.32 3.89
N LEU A 58 10.89 1.61 2.86
CA LEU A 58 10.86 0.88 1.59
C LEU A 58 12.26 0.61 1.01
N PRO A 59 13.10 1.63 0.78
CA PRO A 59 14.43 1.41 0.22
C PRO A 59 15.41 0.73 1.17
N GLN A 60 15.07 0.54 2.45
CA GLN A 60 15.87 -0.22 3.42
C GLN A 60 15.45 -1.69 3.48
N VAL A 61 14.16 -1.97 3.24
CA VAL A 61 13.58 -3.32 3.27
C VAL A 61 13.73 -4.04 1.93
N ILE A 62 13.80 -3.29 0.83
CA ILE A 62 14.11 -3.88 -0.48
C ILE A 62 15.58 -4.25 -0.48
N GLU A 63 15.86 -5.56 -0.59
CA GLU A 63 17.20 -6.04 -0.93
C GLU A 63 17.60 -5.45 -2.27
N LYS A 64 18.66 -4.64 -2.26
CA LYS A 64 19.26 -4.05 -3.45
C LYS A 64 20.46 -4.90 -3.82
N GLY A 65 20.56 -5.28 -5.09
CA GLY A 65 21.80 -5.79 -5.66
C GLY A 65 22.90 -4.74 -5.68
N GLU A 66 24.16 -5.17 -5.83
CA GLU A 66 25.27 -4.26 -6.12
C GLU A 66 24.93 -3.44 -7.38
N ASN A 67 24.89 -2.10 -7.24
CA ASN A 67 24.47 -1.10 -8.25
C ASN A 67 22.97 -0.88 -8.51
N GLU A 68 22.07 -1.42 -7.68
CA GLU A 68 20.64 -1.10 -7.84
C GLU A 68 20.25 0.23 -7.16
N VAL A 69 20.01 1.25 -8.00
CA VAL A 69 19.46 2.53 -7.53
C VAL A 69 17.94 2.49 -7.61
N ILE A 70 17.28 2.63 -6.46
CA ILE A 70 15.82 2.71 -6.33
C ILE A 70 15.44 4.17 -6.06
N THR A 71 14.65 4.75 -6.95
CA THR A 71 14.08 6.09 -6.77
C THR A 71 12.68 5.96 -6.19
N VAL A 72 12.44 6.58 -5.04
CA VAL A 72 11.11 6.63 -4.41
C VAL A 72 10.61 8.06 -4.45
N ILE A 73 9.44 8.28 -5.05
CA ILE A 73 8.76 9.57 -5.17
C ILE A 73 7.49 9.50 -4.36
N GLU A 74 7.39 10.29 -3.29
CA GLU A 74 6.16 10.37 -2.49
C GLU A 74 5.12 11.28 -3.15
N LYS A 75 3.85 10.88 -3.09
CA LYS A 75 2.68 11.62 -3.60
C LYS A 75 1.65 11.77 -2.48
N PRO A 76 1.82 12.76 -1.59
CA PRO A 76 0.94 12.94 -0.45
C PRO A 76 -0.50 13.28 -0.86
N ASP A 77 -0.73 13.92 -2.00
CA ASP A 77 -2.09 14.26 -2.46
C ASP A 77 -2.95 13.02 -2.73
N GLU A 78 -2.32 11.92 -3.12
CA GLU A 78 -2.98 10.67 -3.50
C GLU A 78 -2.80 9.55 -2.46
N CYS A 79 -2.14 9.87 -1.33
CA CYS A 79 -1.64 8.88 -0.36
C CYS A 79 -0.90 7.72 -1.02
N ALA A 80 -0.07 8.06 -2.00
CA ALA A 80 0.64 7.12 -2.85
C ALA A 80 2.14 7.41 -2.87
N LEU A 81 2.90 6.44 -3.34
CA LEU A 81 4.30 6.60 -3.66
C LEU A 81 4.61 5.83 -4.95
N LEU A 82 5.56 6.35 -5.72
CA LEU A 82 6.05 5.74 -6.95
C LEU A 82 7.44 5.23 -6.68
N LEU A 83 7.65 3.95 -6.97
CA LEU A 83 8.93 3.30 -6.86
C LEU A 83 9.42 2.97 -8.27
N LYS A 84 10.57 3.52 -8.63
CA LYS A 84 11.22 3.29 -9.92
C LYS A 84 12.56 2.63 -9.70
N HIS A 85 12.81 1.58 -10.46
CA HIS A 85 14.11 0.92 -10.49
C HIS A 85 14.99 1.55 -11.58
N SER A 86 16.30 1.59 -11.37
CA SER A 86 17.27 2.07 -12.38
C SER A 86 17.50 1.05 -13.50
N TYR A 87 17.41 -0.24 -13.16
CA TYR A 87 17.62 -1.35 -14.11
C TYR A 87 16.37 -1.71 -14.93
N SER A 88 15.20 -1.24 -14.50
CA SER A 88 13.91 -1.61 -15.10
C SER A 88 13.09 -0.35 -15.34
N ASP A 89 12.56 -0.17 -16.55
CA ASP A 89 11.65 0.93 -16.88
C ASP A 89 10.26 0.81 -16.23
N ILE A 90 10.09 -0.14 -15.30
CA ILE A 90 8.85 -0.41 -14.59
C ILE A 90 8.72 0.54 -13.40
N ILE A 91 7.58 1.21 -13.33
CA ILE A 91 7.15 2.11 -12.28
C ILE A 91 6.13 1.37 -11.42
N CYS A 92 6.45 1.18 -10.15
CA CYS A 92 5.55 0.57 -9.19
C CYS A 92 4.85 1.66 -8.39
N ARG A 93 3.55 1.85 -8.63
CA ARG A 93 2.71 2.79 -7.90
C ARG A 93 2.07 2.08 -6.73
N ILE A 94 2.44 2.49 -5.52
CA ILE A 94 1.99 1.92 -4.26
C ILE A 94 1.04 2.91 -3.59
N VAL A 95 -0.21 2.51 -3.36
CA VAL A 95 -1.23 3.35 -2.74
C VAL A 95 -1.59 2.79 -1.38
N LEU A 96 -1.66 3.63 -0.35
CA LEU A 96 -2.05 3.21 0.98
C LEU A 96 -3.55 3.42 1.19
N THR A 97 -4.22 2.43 1.77
CA THR A 97 -5.65 2.46 2.08
C THR A 97 -5.95 1.67 3.35
N CYS A 98 -7.15 1.78 3.91
CA CYS A 98 -7.57 0.98 5.07
C CYS A 98 -9.06 0.62 4.99
N VAL A 99 -9.45 -0.50 5.62
CA VAL A 99 -10.84 -1.00 5.64
C VAL A 99 -11.73 -0.23 6.64
N LEU A 100 -11.14 0.54 7.56
CA LEU A 100 -11.86 1.20 8.66
C LEU A 100 -12.75 2.38 8.24
N LEU A 101 -12.81 2.75 6.97
CA LEU A 101 -13.76 3.77 6.50
C LEU A 101 -15.10 3.14 6.18
N ARG A 102 -15.78 2.70 7.25
CA ARG A 102 -17.23 2.64 7.26
C ARG A 102 -17.68 4.11 7.31
N GLU A 103 -18.42 4.55 6.30
CA GLU A 103 -18.90 5.93 6.11
C GLU A 103 -19.20 6.63 7.43
N GLU A 104 -18.57 7.78 7.69
CA GLU A 104 -19.18 8.89 8.41
C GLU A 104 -18.41 10.17 8.03
N HIS A 105 -19.07 10.98 7.23
CA HIS A 105 -18.66 12.32 6.83
C HIS A 105 -18.77 13.25 8.04
N SER A 106 -17.77 13.30 8.93
CA SER A 106 -17.68 14.31 9.99
C SER A 106 -16.33 14.28 10.72
N ALA A 107 -15.78 15.46 10.98
CA ALA A 107 -14.67 15.78 11.91
C ALA A 107 -13.21 15.71 11.40
N GLY A 108 -12.71 16.85 10.92
CA GLY A 108 -11.65 17.61 11.58
C GLY A 108 -10.19 17.09 11.64
N GLY A 109 -9.89 15.87 11.17
CA GLY A 109 -8.52 15.41 10.97
C GLY A 109 -8.10 15.61 9.53
N CYS A 110 -6.81 15.88 9.26
CA CYS A 110 -6.23 15.85 7.91
C CYS A 110 -6.32 14.43 7.32
N PHE A 111 -7.52 13.98 6.99
CA PHE A 111 -7.79 12.81 6.18
C PHE A 111 -7.40 13.20 4.76
N LEU A 112 -6.24 12.70 4.30
CA LEU A 112 -5.97 12.67 2.87
C LEU A 112 -7.23 12.08 2.23
N HIS A 113 -7.84 12.84 1.32
CA HIS A 113 -9.06 12.47 0.60
C HIS A 113 -8.72 11.34 -0.38
N ILE A 114 -8.44 10.16 0.17
CA ILE A 114 -8.19 8.95 -0.59
C ILE A 114 -9.56 8.59 -1.16
N ASN A 115 -9.63 8.37 -2.47
CA ASN A 115 -10.86 7.93 -3.13
C ASN A 115 -11.15 6.47 -2.75
N ILE A 116 -11.47 6.23 -1.46
CA ILE A 116 -11.65 4.91 -0.85
C ILE A 116 -12.77 4.16 -1.56
N SER A 117 -13.77 4.88 -2.07
CA SER A 117 -14.84 4.31 -2.89
C SER A 117 -14.27 3.46 -4.03
N LYS A 118 -13.28 3.95 -4.80
CA LYS A 118 -12.65 3.17 -5.89
C LYS A 118 -11.93 1.92 -5.41
N TYR A 119 -11.29 1.95 -4.23
CA TYR A 119 -10.51 0.81 -3.73
C TYR A 119 -11.34 -0.22 -2.96
N ILE A 120 -12.43 0.20 -2.32
CA ILE A 120 -13.46 -0.70 -1.79
C ILE A 120 -14.07 -1.51 -2.93
N TYR A 121 -14.42 -0.87 -4.05
CA TYR A 121 -14.90 -1.60 -5.23
C TYR A 121 -13.84 -2.57 -5.75
N ILE A 122 -12.55 -2.23 -5.77
CA ILE A 122 -11.49 -3.17 -6.19
C ILE A 122 -11.39 -4.37 -5.23
N PHE A 123 -11.50 -4.16 -3.92
CA PHE A 123 -11.51 -5.26 -2.94
C PHE A 123 -12.74 -6.16 -3.14
N PHE A 124 -13.92 -5.56 -3.32
CA PHE A 124 -15.16 -6.28 -3.54
C PHE A 124 -15.15 -7.04 -4.88
N PHE A 125 -14.65 -6.41 -5.94
CA PHE A 125 -14.59 -6.99 -7.28
C PHE A 125 -13.50 -8.07 -7.41
N SER A 126 -12.39 -7.94 -6.69
CA SER A 126 -11.36 -8.99 -6.62
C SER A 126 -11.85 -10.24 -5.87
N SER A 127 -12.77 -10.10 -4.91
CA SER A 127 -13.44 -11.26 -4.28
C SER A 127 -14.54 -11.87 -5.15
N PHE A 128 -14.98 -11.18 -6.21
CA PHE A 128 -16.06 -11.63 -7.09
C PHE A 128 -15.58 -12.27 -8.40
N SER A 129 -14.28 -12.25 -8.67
CA SER A 129 -13.70 -12.96 -9.83
C SER A 129 -13.46 -14.42 -9.46
N VAL A 130 -14.53 -15.23 -9.54
CA VAL A 130 -14.50 -16.71 -9.61
C VAL A 130 -14.23 -17.16 -11.04
#